data_AF-A0A972S8C7-F1
#
_entry.id   AF-A0A972S8C7-F1
#
_cell.length_a   1.000
_cell.length_b   1.000
_cell.length_c   1.000
_cell.angle_alpha   90.00
_cell.angle_beta   90.00
_cell.angle_gamma   90.00
#
_symmetry.space_group_name_H-M   'P 1'
#
loop_
_entity.id
_entity.type
_entity.pdbx_description
1 polymer ?
#
loop_
_entity_poly.entity_id
_entity_poly.type
_entity_poly.pdbx_seq_one_letter_code
_entity_poly.pdbx_strand_id
1 'polypeptide(L)'
;MKIENIEKKFLNLLKESKTKANFPSVLKEEVCRLLKQDVEDPKEYPEILKVFIKDLKKENLDNINVTSSLISAFIEAKAYEDKKELYDLLNQKELIEQKIEDKKEDIKKEILLFLNDIESDFEREDDDTKVLVEYSLNNVKLQSLDLLGILKETTMEALLGAIEKGGDIEGNIEEIVKSIVYEAINEGKLTKVRIAYIVRTVLDAAIEIADEDQAFAKEILNGTIYGSKRGISRAIGKFKNELKLIPNEVQKEIADELEKTKNEIENIEEDFINVLRESALKSKGISKSIINEIILKLDNTIEKLKRKSAETTEAIAEKIKEIKEDSVFENELTAKAVQEAKEISKEAKKVGKYLLEITKEIVNGAIKGAKEVMKKE
;
A
#
# COMPACT_ATOMS: atom_id res chain seq x y z
N MET A 1 -20.71 -37.18 -42.97
CA MET A 1 -22.10 -37.09 -43.50
C MET A 1 -22.03 -36.87 -45.02
N LYS A 2 -22.93 -37.42 -45.86
CA LYS A 2 -22.78 -37.20 -47.33
C LYS A 2 -23.08 -35.74 -47.67
N ILE A 3 -22.13 -35.03 -48.28
CA ILE A 3 -22.22 -33.63 -48.73
C ILE A 3 -23.54 -33.36 -49.49
N GLU A 4 -24.04 -34.34 -50.26
CA GLU A 4 -25.33 -34.30 -50.95
C GLU A 4 -26.54 -33.98 -50.05
N ASN A 5 -26.52 -34.41 -48.79
CA ASN A 5 -27.62 -34.14 -47.86
C ASN A 5 -27.57 -32.68 -47.36
N ILE A 6 -26.36 -32.17 -47.12
CA ILE A 6 -26.11 -30.78 -46.72
C ILE A 6 -26.47 -29.83 -47.88
N GLU A 7 -26.11 -30.20 -49.11
CA GLU A 7 -26.49 -29.49 -50.35
C GLU A 7 -28.01 -29.41 -50.51
N LYS A 8 -28.75 -30.51 -50.29
CA LYS A 8 -30.22 -30.49 -50.35
C LYS A 8 -30.84 -29.54 -49.33
N LYS A 9 -30.33 -29.53 -48.09
CA LYS A 9 -30.79 -28.60 -47.04
C LYS A 9 -30.51 -27.15 -47.44
N PHE A 10 -29.33 -26.87 -47.98
CA PHE A 10 -28.97 -25.55 -48.50
C PHE A 10 -29.87 -25.08 -49.65
N LEU A 11 -30.16 -25.94 -50.63
CA LEU A 11 -31.07 -25.61 -51.73
C LEU A 11 -32.49 -25.30 -51.25
N ASN A 12 -32.97 -25.97 -50.21
CA ASN A 12 -34.25 -25.63 -49.58
C ASN A 12 -34.20 -24.27 -48.88
N LEU A 13 -33.13 -24.00 -48.11
CA LEU A 13 -32.91 -22.69 -47.48
C LEU A 13 -32.87 -21.56 -48.52
N LEU A 14 -32.22 -21.76 -49.68
CA LEU A 14 -32.19 -20.78 -50.77
C LEU A 14 -33.59 -20.48 -51.31
N LYS A 15 -34.43 -21.50 -51.51
CA LYS A 15 -35.81 -21.32 -51.99
C LYS A 15 -36.64 -20.46 -51.03
N GLU A 16 -36.44 -20.65 -49.72
CA GLU A 16 -37.19 -19.94 -48.67
C GLU A 16 -36.67 -18.53 -48.39
N SER A 17 -35.38 -18.28 -48.63
CA SER A 17 -34.73 -17.02 -48.25
C SER A 17 -34.57 -16.02 -49.39
N LYS A 18 -34.55 -16.45 -50.66
CA LYS A 18 -34.23 -15.59 -51.82
C LYS A 18 -35.17 -14.40 -52.07
N THR A 19 -36.38 -14.42 -51.50
CA THR A 19 -37.37 -13.33 -51.63
C THR A 19 -37.35 -12.35 -50.45
N LYS A 20 -36.52 -12.59 -49.43
CA LYS A 20 -36.47 -11.75 -48.23
C LYS A 20 -35.67 -10.47 -48.49
N ALA A 21 -36.13 -9.35 -47.92
CA ALA A 21 -35.57 -8.00 -48.13
C ALA A 21 -34.10 -7.83 -47.71
N ASN A 22 -33.52 -8.80 -47.00
CA ASN A 22 -32.10 -8.86 -46.65
C ASN A 22 -31.52 -10.26 -46.84
N PHE A 23 -31.68 -10.81 -48.05
CA PHE A 23 -31.24 -12.15 -48.41
C PHE A 23 -29.79 -12.48 -47.99
N PRO A 24 -28.76 -11.62 -48.19
CA PRO A 24 -27.40 -11.94 -47.79
C PRO A 24 -27.25 -12.20 -46.29
N SER A 25 -27.83 -11.35 -45.42
CA SER A 25 -27.78 -11.57 -43.96
C SER A 25 -28.57 -12.80 -43.53
N VAL A 26 -29.76 -13.02 -44.11
CA VAL A 26 -30.56 -14.22 -43.80
C VAL A 26 -29.83 -15.49 -44.23
N LEU A 27 -29.21 -15.48 -45.41
CA LEU A 27 -28.40 -16.59 -45.89
C LEU A 27 -27.25 -16.90 -44.93
N LYS A 28 -26.56 -15.86 -44.45
CA LYS A 28 -25.47 -16.02 -43.50
C LYS A 28 -25.92 -16.73 -42.23
N GLU A 29 -27.01 -16.27 -41.62
CA GLU A 29 -27.53 -16.84 -40.36
C GLU A 29 -27.97 -18.30 -40.53
N GLU A 30 -28.73 -18.59 -41.58
CA GLU A 30 -29.26 -19.93 -41.83
C GLU A 30 -28.16 -20.93 -42.21
N VAL A 31 -27.18 -20.51 -43.02
CA VAL A 31 -26.03 -21.36 -43.35
C VAL A 31 -25.16 -21.59 -42.13
N CYS A 32 -24.90 -20.56 -41.32
CA CYS A 32 -24.14 -20.70 -40.08
C CYS A 32 -24.81 -21.71 -39.13
N ARG A 33 -26.15 -21.66 -39.01
CA ARG A 33 -26.94 -22.63 -38.24
C ARG A 33 -26.84 -24.04 -38.82
N LEU A 34 -27.03 -24.19 -40.14
CA LEU A 34 -26.93 -25.47 -40.84
C LEU A 34 -25.57 -26.12 -40.58
N LEU A 35 -24.49 -25.37 -40.75
CA LEU A 35 -23.13 -25.89 -40.58
C LEU A 35 -22.86 -26.36 -39.14
N LYS A 36 -23.35 -25.64 -38.13
CA LYS A 36 -23.21 -26.02 -36.72
C LYS A 36 -24.00 -27.28 -36.35
N GLN A 37 -25.15 -27.50 -36.99
CA GLN A 37 -26.05 -28.61 -36.66
C GLN A 37 -25.73 -29.89 -37.43
N ASP A 38 -25.35 -29.75 -38.69
CA ASP A 38 -25.35 -30.84 -39.66
C ASP A 38 -23.95 -31.19 -40.20
N VAL A 39 -22.90 -30.49 -39.77
CA VAL A 39 -21.52 -30.77 -40.18
C VAL A 39 -20.62 -30.94 -38.97
N GLU A 40 -20.17 -32.18 -38.75
CA GLU A 40 -19.36 -32.57 -37.60
C GLU A 40 -17.88 -32.16 -37.73
N ASP A 41 -17.30 -32.23 -38.94
CA ASP A 41 -15.89 -31.91 -39.17
C ASP A 41 -15.72 -30.62 -40.01
N PRO A 42 -15.23 -29.52 -39.42
CA PRO A 42 -14.93 -28.28 -40.14
C PRO A 42 -13.92 -28.43 -41.29
N LYS A 43 -13.17 -29.54 -41.38
CA LYS A 43 -12.32 -29.83 -42.55
C LYS A 43 -13.11 -30.04 -43.84
N GLU A 44 -14.39 -30.38 -43.75
CA GLU A 44 -15.28 -30.54 -44.92
C GLU A 44 -15.76 -29.19 -45.48
N TYR A 45 -15.63 -28.10 -44.71
CA TYR A 45 -16.17 -26.78 -45.04
C TYR A 45 -15.71 -26.23 -46.40
N PRO A 46 -14.42 -26.33 -46.80
CA PRO A 46 -14.00 -25.86 -48.12
C PRO A 46 -14.69 -26.56 -49.28
N GLU A 47 -14.95 -27.87 -49.17
CA GLU A 47 -15.65 -28.64 -50.21
C GLU A 47 -17.14 -28.32 -50.24
N ILE A 48 -17.78 -28.18 -49.07
CA ILE A 48 -19.19 -27.77 -48.96
C ILE A 48 -19.38 -26.35 -49.52
N LEU A 49 -18.48 -25.41 -49.20
CA LEU A 49 -18.50 -24.05 -49.71
C LEU A 49 -18.42 -24.02 -51.24
N LYS A 50 -17.55 -24.85 -51.84
CA LYS A 50 -17.48 -24.98 -53.33
C LYS A 50 -18.81 -25.43 -53.92
N VAL A 51 -19.51 -26.36 -53.28
CA VAL A 51 -20.83 -26.84 -53.71
C VAL A 51 -21.86 -25.71 -53.60
N PHE A 52 -21.94 -25.03 -52.46
CA PHE A 52 -22.90 -23.94 -52.26
C PHE A 52 -22.69 -22.77 -53.23
N ILE A 53 -21.45 -22.41 -53.54
CA ILE A 53 -21.14 -21.39 -54.55
C ILE A 53 -21.61 -21.82 -55.95
N LYS A 54 -21.46 -23.11 -56.31
CA LYS A 54 -21.96 -23.63 -57.59
C LYS A 54 -23.49 -23.54 -57.65
N ASP A 55 -24.18 -23.78 -56.56
CA ASP A 55 -25.65 -23.69 -56.51
C ASP A 55 -26.15 -22.25 -56.55
N LEU A 56 -25.47 -21.32 -55.88
CA LEU A 56 -25.75 -19.89 -56.01
C LEU A 56 -25.62 -19.43 -57.47
N LYS A 57 -24.59 -19.91 -58.18
CA LYS A 57 -24.40 -19.66 -59.62
C LYS A 57 -25.55 -20.18 -60.48
N LYS A 58 -26.03 -21.41 -60.21
CA LYS A 58 -27.17 -22.00 -60.95
C LYS A 58 -28.45 -21.17 -60.78
N GLU A 59 -28.64 -20.58 -59.60
CA GLU A 59 -29.79 -19.72 -59.30
C GLU A 59 -29.59 -18.24 -59.67
N ASN A 60 -28.45 -17.85 -60.27
CA ASN A 60 -28.05 -16.47 -60.58
C ASN A 60 -28.04 -15.53 -59.34
N LEU A 61 -27.61 -16.05 -58.20
CA LEU A 61 -27.52 -15.33 -56.92
C LEU A 61 -26.07 -15.03 -56.49
N ASP A 62 -25.08 -15.38 -57.31
CA ASP A 62 -23.64 -15.25 -57.02
C ASP A 62 -23.12 -13.83 -57.22
N ASN A 63 -23.58 -12.90 -56.40
CA ASN A 63 -22.94 -11.59 -56.29
C ASN A 63 -21.95 -11.54 -55.11
N ILE A 64 -21.14 -10.49 -55.07
CA ILE A 64 -20.11 -10.27 -54.04
C ILE A 64 -20.72 -10.30 -52.63
N ASN A 65 -21.82 -9.59 -52.40
CA ASN A 65 -22.43 -9.48 -51.07
C ASN A 65 -22.94 -10.83 -50.56
N VAL A 66 -23.59 -11.61 -51.43
CA VAL A 66 -24.09 -12.96 -51.10
C VAL A 66 -22.93 -13.92 -50.85
N THR A 67 -21.89 -13.88 -51.70
CA THR A 67 -20.72 -14.76 -51.57
C THR A 67 -19.92 -14.43 -50.30
N SER A 68 -19.72 -13.14 -50.00
CA SER A 68 -19.08 -12.71 -48.75
C SER A 68 -19.89 -13.14 -47.54
N SER A 69 -21.22 -12.98 -47.56
CA SER A 69 -22.10 -13.43 -46.48
C SER A 69 -22.03 -14.94 -46.26
N LEU A 70 -21.95 -15.71 -47.35
CA LEU A 70 -21.76 -17.15 -47.29
C LEU A 70 -20.42 -17.49 -46.64
N ILE A 71 -19.31 -16.91 -47.11
CA ILE A 71 -17.97 -17.14 -46.53
C ILE A 71 -17.95 -16.76 -45.04
N SER A 72 -18.56 -15.64 -44.66
CA SER A 72 -18.69 -15.23 -43.26
C SER A 72 -19.44 -16.26 -42.42
N ALA A 73 -20.48 -16.91 -42.96
CA ALA A 73 -21.20 -17.98 -42.26
C ALA A 73 -20.30 -19.18 -41.95
N PHE A 74 -19.44 -19.58 -42.89
CA PHE A 74 -18.48 -20.67 -42.68
C PHE A 74 -17.40 -20.31 -41.65
N ILE A 75 -16.89 -19.07 -41.69
CA ILE A 75 -15.92 -18.57 -40.70
C ILE A 75 -16.56 -18.56 -39.30
N GLU A 76 -17.79 -18.06 -39.18
CA GLU A 76 -18.50 -18.01 -37.90
C GLU A 76 -18.88 -19.38 -37.37
N ALA A 77 -19.28 -20.31 -38.23
CA ALA A 77 -19.55 -21.69 -37.83
C ALA A 77 -18.28 -22.38 -37.32
N LYS A 78 -17.15 -22.19 -38.03
CA LYS A 78 -15.87 -22.79 -37.64
C LYS A 78 -15.37 -22.24 -36.29
N ALA A 79 -15.46 -20.93 -36.10
CA ALA A 79 -15.00 -20.27 -34.88
C ALA A 79 -15.98 -20.39 -33.71
N TYR A 80 -17.11 -21.10 -33.86
CA TYR A 80 -18.18 -21.11 -32.86
C TYR A 80 -17.78 -21.83 -31.57
N GLU A 81 -17.25 -23.05 -31.67
CA GLU A 81 -16.82 -23.80 -30.50
C GLU A 81 -15.64 -23.11 -29.82
N ASP A 82 -14.65 -22.62 -30.57
CA ASP A 82 -13.52 -21.85 -30.02
C ASP A 82 -13.98 -20.58 -29.29
N LYS A 83 -14.97 -19.85 -29.84
CA LYS A 83 -15.57 -18.67 -29.18
C LYS A 83 -16.33 -19.06 -27.92
N LYS A 84 -17.08 -20.16 -27.95
CA LYS A 84 -17.83 -20.67 -26.81
C LYS A 84 -16.86 -21.08 -25.69
N GLU A 85 -15.82 -21.83 -26.02
CA GLU A 85 -14.74 -22.19 -25.09
C GLU A 85 -14.08 -20.93 -24.51
N LEU A 86 -13.80 -19.92 -25.33
CA LEU A 86 -13.31 -18.63 -24.84
C LEU A 86 -14.28 -17.97 -23.84
N TYR A 87 -15.58 -17.94 -24.13
CA TYR A 87 -16.57 -17.40 -23.19
C TYR A 87 -16.64 -18.20 -21.88
N ASP A 88 -16.56 -19.52 -21.96
CA ASP A 88 -16.52 -20.39 -20.78
C ASP A 88 -15.25 -20.14 -19.96
N LEU A 89 -14.09 -19.96 -20.61
CA LEU A 89 -12.83 -19.60 -19.94
C LEU A 89 -12.90 -18.20 -19.30
N LEU A 90 -13.52 -17.23 -19.95
CA LEU A 90 -13.73 -15.89 -19.39
C LEU A 90 -14.62 -15.92 -18.14
N ASN A 91 -15.71 -16.69 -18.17
CA ASN A 91 -16.57 -16.89 -17.00
C ASN A 91 -15.82 -17.60 -15.85
N GLN A 92 -15.00 -18.60 -16.18
CA GLN A 92 -14.17 -19.26 -15.17
C GLN A 92 -13.13 -18.31 -14.56
N LYS A 93 -12.53 -17.43 -15.38
CA LYS A 93 -11.62 -16.39 -14.90
C LYS A 93 -12.32 -15.49 -13.88
N GLU A 94 -13.50 -14.97 -14.22
CA GLU A 94 -14.28 -14.09 -13.33
C GLU A 94 -14.62 -14.78 -11.99
N LEU A 95 -15.04 -16.05 -12.03
CA LEU A 95 -15.31 -16.85 -10.83
C LEU A 95 -14.05 -17.10 -9.98
N ILE A 96 -12.90 -17.29 -10.61
CA ILE A 96 -11.62 -17.47 -9.91
C ILE A 96 -11.20 -16.15 -9.26
N GLU A 97 -11.33 -15.03 -9.97
CA GLU A 97 -11.03 -13.69 -9.44
C GLU A 97 -11.90 -13.38 -8.21
N GLN A 98 -13.20 -13.67 -8.27
CA GLN A 98 -14.09 -13.50 -7.12
C GLN A 98 -13.66 -14.36 -5.92
N LYS A 99 -13.32 -15.63 -6.15
CA LYS A 99 -12.84 -16.53 -5.07
C LYS A 99 -11.51 -16.08 -4.47
N ILE A 100 -10.61 -15.52 -5.29
CA ILE A 100 -9.37 -14.94 -4.80
C ILE A 100 -9.68 -13.78 -3.87
N GLU A 101 -10.65 -12.95 -4.23
CA GLU A 101 -11.05 -11.78 -3.44
C GLU A 101 -11.68 -12.17 -2.11
N ASP A 102 -12.66 -13.08 -2.15
CA ASP A 102 -13.26 -13.64 -0.93
C ASP A 102 -12.17 -14.21 0.00
N LYS A 103 -11.17 -14.89 -0.57
CA LYS A 103 -10.10 -15.50 0.23
C LYS A 103 -9.12 -14.49 0.81
N LYS A 104 -8.81 -13.40 0.10
CA LYS A 104 -8.02 -12.29 0.66
C LYS A 104 -8.75 -11.68 1.85
N GLU A 105 -10.07 -11.48 1.75
CA GLU A 105 -10.86 -10.90 2.84
C GLU A 105 -10.92 -11.82 4.07
N ASP A 106 -11.03 -13.13 3.86
CA ASP A 106 -10.94 -14.12 4.94
C ASP A 106 -9.59 -14.06 5.66
N ILE A 107 -8.48 -14.06 4.89
CA ILE A 107 -7.13 -13.98 5.48
C ILE A 107 -6.96 -12.64 6.22
N LYS A 108 -7.52 -11.54 5.71
CA LYS A 108 -7.55 -10.24 6.40
C LYS A 108 -8.16 -10.35 7.78
N LYS A 109 -9.33 -10.97 7.87
CA LYS A 109 -10.08 -11.11 9.12
C LYS A 109 -9.29 -11.97 10.11
N GLU A 110 -8.72 -13.09 9.66
CA GLU A 110 -7.90 -13.97 10.51
C GLU A 110 -6.65 -13.27 11.04
N ILE A 111 -5.91 -12.56 10.17
CA ILE A 111 -4.71 -11.80 10.57
C ILE A 111 -5.07 -10.71 11.58
N LEU A 112 -6.13 -9.95 11.34
CA LEU A 112 -6.56 -8.88 12.25
C LEU A 112 -7.01 -9.43 13.61
N LEU A 113 -7.75 -10.55 13.62
CA LEU A 113 -8.13 -11.22 14.86
C LEU A 113 -6.88 -11.65 15.65
N PHE A 114 -5.94 -12.32 14.98
CA PHE A 114 -4.71 -12.79 15.64
C PHE A 114 -3.86 -11.65 16.19
N LEU A 115 -3.74 -10.53 15.45
CA LEU A 115 -3.00 -9.36 15.94
C LEU A 115 -3.67 -8.71 17.15
N ASN A 116 -5.00 -8.66 17.17
CA ASN A 116 -5.75 -8.15 18.32
C ASN A 116 -5.66 -9.10 19.53
N ASP A 117 -5.60 -10.42 19.30
CA ASP A 117 -5.37 -11.42 20.35
C ASP A 117 -3.99 -11.21 21.00
N ILE A 118 -2.94 -11.01 20.20
CA ILE A 118 -1.61 -10.65 20.71
C ILE A 118 -1.67 -9.33 21.49
N GLU A 119 -2.31 -8.29 20.95
CA GLU A 119 -2.43 -7.00 21.64
C GLU A 119 -3.09 -7.15 23.03
N SER A 120 -4.15 -7.95 23.11
CA SER A 120 -4.89 -8.22 24.34
C SER A 120 -4.08 -9.02 25.36
N ASP A 121 -3.29 -10.00 24.91
CA ASP A 121 -2.45 -10.84 25.79
C ASP A 121 -1.33 -10.04 26.47
N PHE A 122 -0.87 -8.95 25.84
CA PHE A 122 0.19 -8.09 26.37
C PHE A 122 -0.32 -6.85 27.14
N GLU A 123 -1.63 -6.67 27.31
CA GLU A 123 -2.19 -5.54 28.07
C GLU A 123 -1.78 -5.50 29.56
N ARG A 124 -1.37 -6.65 30.11
CA ARG A 124 -1.04 -6.83 31.54
C ARG A 124 0.46 -6.89 31.83
N GLU A 125 1.30 -6.79 30.80
CA GLU A 125 2.75 -6.75 30.94
C GLU A 125 3.23 -5.36 31.39
N ASP A 126 4.52 -5.24 31.70
CA ASP A 126 5.12 -3.95 32.05
C ASP A 126 5.14 -2.95 30.87
N ASP A 127 5.16 -1.65 31.19
CA ASP A 127 5.03 -0.57 30.20
C ASP A 127 6.11 -0.61 29.09
N ASP A 128 7.35 -1.01 29.41
CA ASP A 128 8.43 -1.10 28.42
C ASP A 128 8.14 -2.24 27.41
N THR A 129 7.70 -3.40 27.90
CA THR A 129 7.29 -4.55 27.07
C THR A 129 6.07 -4.20 26.21
N LYS A 130 5.09 -3.48 26.78
CA LYS A 130 3.88 -3.06 26.07
C LYS A 130 4.18 -2.12 24.90
N VAL A 131 4.99 -1.08 25.13
CA VAL A 131 5.40 -0.13 24.08
C VAL A 131 6.17 -0.84 22.95
N LEU A 132 7.02 -1.80 23.29
CA LEU A 132 7.76 -2.59 22.30
C LEU A 132 6.85 -3.48 21.44
N VAL A 133 5.85 -4.11 22.06
CA VAL A 133 4.89 -4.99 21.39
C VAL A 133 3.93 -4.19 20.53
N GLU A 134 3.39 -3.08 21.03
CA GLU A 134 2.55 -2.15 20.24
C GLU A 134 3.30 -1.59 19.02
N TYR A 135 4.60 -1.27 19.18
CA TYR A 135 5.44 -0.88 18.05
C TYR A 135 5.51 -1.99 16.99
N SER A 136 5.84 -3.20 17.43
CA SER A 136 6.08 -4.33 16.55
C SER A 136 4.80 -4.78 15.85
N LEU A 137 3.67 -4.81 16.58
CA LEU A 137 2.35 -5.15 16.07
C LEU A 137 1.90 -4.17 14.98
N ASN A 138 2.05 -2.87 15.18
CA ASN A 138 1.65 -1.89 14.17
C ASN A 138 2.44 -2.05 12.86
N ASN A 139 3.72 -2.37 12.95
CA ASN A 139 4.54 -2.66 11.76
C ASN A 139 4.10 -3.95 11.05
N VAL A 140 3.85 -5.03 11.81
CA VAL A 140 3.42 -6.32 11.27
C VAL A 140 2.01 -6.23 10.70
N LYS A 141 1.08 -5.50 11.34
CA LYS A 141 -0.31 -5.31 10.90
C LYS A 141 -0.36 -4.72 9.50
N LEU A 142 0.47 -3.72 9.24
CA LEU A 142 0.53 -3.06 7.94
C LEU A 142 1.25 -3.88 6.88
N GLN A 143 2.33 -4.59 7.22
CA GLN A 143 2.93 -5.57 6.31
C GLN A 143 1.95 -6.70 5.95
N SER A 144 1.09 -7.08 6.90
CA SER A 144 0.15 -8.18 6.74
C SER A 144 -1.13 -7.80 5.99
N LEU A 145 -1.63 -6.57 6.19
CA LEU A 145 -2.77 -6.03 5.46
C LEU A 145 -2.46 -5.79 3.98
N ASP A 146 -1.22 -5.43 3.70
CA ASP A 146 -0.79 -5.05 2.37
C ASP A 146 -0.27 -6.29 1.59
N LEU A 147 0.08 -7.39 2.28
CA LEU A 147 0.16 -8.76 1.72
C LEU A 147 -1.16 -9.21 1.06
N LEU A 148 -2.28 -8.61 1.45
CA LEU A 148 -3.62 -8.94 0.94
C LEU A 148 -4.03 -8.11 -0.26
N GLY A 149 -3.19 -7.17 -0.72
CA GLY A 149 -3.45 -6.40 -1.93
C GLY A 149 -4.37 -5.18 -1.75
N ILE A 150 -4.82 -4.87 -0.53
CA ILE A 150 -5.82 -3.82 -0.28
C ILE A 150 -5.34 -2.44 -0.74
N LEU A 151 -4.11 -2.04 -0.39
CA LEU A 151 -3.56 -0.74 -0.83
C LEU A 151 -3.46 -0.70 -2.35
N LYS A 152 -3.05 -1.81 -2.96
CA LYS A 152 -2.93 -1.94 -4.41
C LYS A 152 -4.28 -1.77 -5.10
N GLU A 153 -5.30 -2.52 -4.67
CA GLU A 153 -6.66 -2.44 -5.22
C GLU A 153 -7.31 -1.08 -5.01
N THR A 154 -7.24 -0.55 -3.79
CA THR A 154 -7.75 0.79 -3.47
C THR A 154 -7.08 1.84 -4.36
N THR A 155 -5.77 1.69 -4.62
CA THR A 155 -5.06 2.56 -5.55
C THR A 155 -5.58 2.36 -6.98
N MET A 156 -5.71 1.12 -7.46
CA MET A 156 -6.20 0.83 -8.81
C MET A 156 -7.59 1.42 -9.06
N GLU A 157 -8.54 1.18 -8.15
CA GLU A 157 -9.90 1.73 -8.24
C GLU A 157 -9.91 3.26 -8.27
N ALA A 158 -9.12 3.90 -7.41
CA ALA A 158 -9.05 5.35 -7.36
C ALA A 158 -8.42 5.95 -8.63
N LEU A 159 -7.39 5.30 -9.19
CA LEU A 159 -6.75 5.70 -10.44
C LEU A 159 -7.71 5.53 -11.64
N LEU A 160 -8.37 4.38 -11.75
CA LEU A 160 -9.36 4.12 -12.80
C LEU A 160 -10.51 5.14 -12.72
N GLY A 161 -11.04 5.40 -11.53
CA GLY A 161 -12.07 6.42 -11.34
C GLY A 161 -11.62 7.84 -11.69
N ALA A 162 -10.33 8.16 -11.54
CA ALA A 162 -9.76 9.44 -11.98
C ALA A 162 -9.67 9.53 -13.52
N ILE A 163 -9.31 8.43 -14.18
CA ILE A 163 -9.26 8.32 -15.64
C ILE A 163 -10.67 8.42 -16.23
N GLU A 164 -11.65 7.70 -15.68
CA GLU A 164 -13.04 7.67 -16.14
C GLU A 164 -13.73 9.04 -16.04
N LYS A 165 -13.45 9.80 -14.97
CA LYS A 165 -13.96 11.17 -14.82
C LYS A 165 -13.40 12.13 -15.88
N GLY A 166 -12.23 11.82 -16.44
CA GLY A 166 -11.54 12.65 -17.42
C GLY A 166 -11.08 14.02 -16.88
N GLY A 167 -10.67 14.91 -17.78
CA GLY A 167 -10.14 16.23 -17.42
C GLY A 167 -8.64 16.23 -17.17
N ASP A 168 -8.19 16.84 -16.07
CA ASP A 168 -6.79 16.87 -15.66
C ASP A 168 -6.41 15.54 -14.97
N ILE A 169 -6.17 14.50 -15.78
CA ILE A 169 -5.87 13.14 -15.30
C ILE A 169 -4.60 13.13 -14.44
N GLU A 170 -3.51 13.76 -14.92
CA GLU A 170 -2.24 13.81 -14.20
C GLU A 170 -2.39 14.49 -12.84
N GLY A 171 -3.00 15.68 -12.78
CA GLY A 171 -3.20 16.43 -11.54
C GLY A 171 -4.14 15.73 -10.56
N ASN A 172 -5.22 15.12 -11.06
CA ASN A 172 -6.16 14.36 -10.22
C ASN A 172 -5.48 13.13 -9.60
N ILE A 173 -4.73 12.37 -10.41
CA ILE A 173 -3.96 11.23 -9.93
C ILE A 173 -2.91 11.68 -8.91
N GLU A 174 -2.21 12.78 -9.16
CA GLU A 174 -1.23 13.33 -8.22
C GLU A 174 -1.83 13.62 -6.84
N GLU A 175 -3.01 14.24 -6.79
CA GLU A 175 -3.70 14.59 -5.55
C GLU A 175 -4.26 13.35 -4.80
N ILE A 176 -4.80 12.38 -5.54
CA ILE A 176 -5.29 11.11 -5.00
C ILE A 176 -4.11 10.31 -4.40
N VAL A 177 -3.07 10.08 -5.19
CA VAL A 177 -1.90 9.29 -4.76
C VAL A 177 -1.18 9.95 -3.60
N LYS A 178 -1.06 11.29 -3.60
CA LYS A 178 -0.54 12.03 -2.45
C LYS A 178 -1.32 11.71 -1.17
N SER A 179 -2.65 11.69 -1.24
CA SER A 179 -3.49 11.39 -0.09
C SER A 179 -3.35 9.95 0.37
N ILE A 180 -3.38 8.98 -0.56
CA ILE A 180 -3.18 7.55 -0.27
C ILE A 180 -1.85 7.32 0.43
N VAL A 181 -0.75 7.80 -0.16
CA VAL A 181 0.60 7.61 0.41
C VAL A 181 0.74 8.33 1.76
N TYR A 182 0.18 9.53 1.91
CA TYR A 182 0.20 10.26 3.18
C TYR A 182 -0.53 9.50 4.30
N GLU A 183 -1.77 9.07 4.07
CA GLU A 183 -2.56 8.34 5.06
C GLU A 183 -1.90 6.99 5.38
N ALA A 184 -1.53 6.22 4.36
CA ALA A 184 -0.88 4.92 4.53
C ALA A 184 0.43 5.03 5.33
N ILE A 185 1.23 6.08 5.15
CA ILE A 185 2.42 6.29 5.97
C ILE A 185 2.04 6.57 7.43
N ASN A 186 1.07 7.46 7.67
CA ASN A 186 0.67 7.90 9.02
C ASN A 186 -0.08 6.85 9.84
N GLU A 187 -0.62 5.81 9.22
CA GLU A 187 -1.23 4.67 9.93
C GLU A 187 -0.21 3.87 10.75
N GLY A 188 1.09 4.09 10.56
CA GLY A 188 2.13 3.41 11.29
C GLY A 188 3.35 4.30 11.49
N LYS A 189 4.45 3.68 11.95
CA LYS A 189 5.68 4.43 12.21
C LYS A 189 6.47 4.70 10.94
N LEU A 190 7.17 5.83 10.98
CA LEU A 190 7.89 6.39 9.84
C LEU A 190 9.24 5.68 9.65
N THR A 191 9.22 4.58 8.89
CA THR A 191 10.42 3.79 8.55
C THR A 191 10.66 3.75 7.03
N LYS A 192 11.93 3.64 6.61
CA LYS A 192 12.36 3.54 5.20
C LYS A 192 11.70 2.36 4.52
N VAL A 193 11.72 1.20 5.20
CA VAL A 193 11.14 -0.05 4.69
C VAL A 193 9.66 0.14 4.39
N ARG A 194 8.91 0.75 5.33
CA ARG A 194 7.48 1.01 5.17
C ARG A 194 7.20 1.99 4.03
N ILE A 195 7.92 3.11 3.98
CA ILE A 195 7.74 4.12 2.93
C ILE A 195 8.03 3.50 1.55
N ALA A 196 9.15 2.78 1.43
CA ALA A 196 9.53 2.14 0.18
C ALA A 196 8.50 1.09 -0.27
N TYR A 197 7.93 0.37 0.69
CA TYR A 197 6.89 -0.61 0.44
C TYR A 197 5.59 0.03 -0.07
N ILE A 198 5.05 1.03 0.62
CA ILE A 198 3.84 1.77 0.22
C ILE A 198 4.00 2.36 -1.18
N VAL A 199 5.13 3.03 -1.43
CA VAL A 199 5.43 3.64 -2.74
C VAL A 199 5.47 2.58 -3.82
N ARG A 200 6.10 1.43 -3.56
CA ARG A 200 6.19 0.33 -4.52
C ARG A 200 4.81 -0.24 -4.83
N THR A 201 3.98 -0.50 -3.82
CA THR A 201 2.62 -1.02 -4.01
C THR A 201 1.77 -0.08 -4.86
N VAL A 202 1.80 1.22 -4.57
CA VAL A 202 1.09 2.25 -5.32
C VAL A 202 1.62 2.37 -6.76
N LEU A 203 2.94 2.30 -6.94
CA LEU A 203 3.56 2.37 -8.26
C LEU A 203 3.29 1.13 -9.10
N ASP A 204 3.28 -0.07 -8.50
CA ASP A 204 2.96 -1.32 -9.18
C ASP A 204 1.51 -1.31 -9.70
N ALA A 205 0.56 -0.79 -8.92
CA ALA A 205 -0.82 -0.55 -9.38
C ALA A 205 -0.89 0.38 -10.61
N ALA A 206 -0.15 1.50 -10.57
CA ALA A 206 -0.11 2.45 -11.68
C ALA A 206 0.57 1.88 -12.93
N ILE A 207 1.64 1.08 -12.76
CA ILE A 207 2.34 0.40 -13.86
C ILE A 207 1.40 -0.59 -14.56
N GLU A 208 0.63 -1.37 -13.81
CA GLU A 208 -0.33 -2.32 -14.39
C GLU A 208 -1.36 -1.60 -15.26
N ILE A 209 -1.98 -0.53 -14.75
CA ILE A 209 -2.94 0.26 -15.53
C ILE A 209 -2.27 0.90 -16.76
N ALA A 210 -1.09 1.49 -16.60
CA ALA A 210 -0.38 2.18 -17.68
C ALA A 210 0.13 1.24 -18.78
N ASP A 211 0.52 0.01 -18.42
CA ASP A 211 0.97 -0.99 -19.39
C ASP A 211 -0.23 -1.67 -20.09
N GLU A 212 -1.39 -1.77 -19.44
CA GLU A 212 -2.65 -2.26 -20.03
C GLU A 212 -3.32 -1.24 -20.96
N ASP A 213 -3.44 0.03 -20.52
CA ASP A 213 -3.98 1.13 -21.32
C ASP A 213 -2.94 2.25 -21.49
N GLN A 214 -2.28 2.21 -22.64
CA GLN A 214 -1.18 3.13 -22.97
C GLN A 214 -1.65 4.56 -23.27
N ALA A 215 -2.96 4.81 -23.41
CA ALA A 215 -3.47 6.13 -23.81
C ALA A 215 -3.12 7.23 -22.80
N PHE A 216 -3.07 6.89 -21.51
CA PHE A 216 -2.81 7.82 -20.41
C PHE A 216 -1.57 7.43 -19.58
N ALA A 217 -0.72 6.54 -20.09
CA ALA A 217 0.40 5.98 -19.35
C ALA A 217 1.34 7.04 -18.77
N LYS A 218 1.55 8.15 -19.50
CA LYS A 218 2.44 9.23 -19.05
C LYS A 218 1.82 10.02 -17.90
N GLU A 219 0.57 10.39 -18.03
CA GLU A 219 -0.23 11.11 -17.05
C GLU A 219 -0.37 10.30 -15.75
N ILE A 220 -0.67 9.01 -15.88
CA ILE A 220 -0.78 8.06 -14.75
C ILE A 220 0.53 7.99 -13.97
N LEU A 221 1.65 7.73 -14.66
CA LEU A 221 2.94 7.52 -14.00
C LEU A 221 3.51 8.83 -13.46
N ASN A 222 3.35 9.96 -14.16
CA ASN A 222 3.72 11.27 -13.65
C ASN A 222 2.95 11.57 -12.36
N GLY A 223 1.62 11.54 -12.42
CA GLY A 223 0.77 11.84 -11.27
C GLY A 223 1.10 10.93 -10.09
N THR A 224 1.30 9.63 -10.34
CA THR A 224 1.62 8.67 -9.28
C THR A 224 2.96 8.95 -8.61
N ILE A 225 4.01 9.21 -9.40
CA ILE A 225 5.36 9.45 -8.86
C ILE A 225 5.42 10.79 -8.12
N TYR A 226 4.87 11.87 -8.70
CA TYR A 226 4.85 13.18 -8.04
C TYR A 226 3.94 13.18 -6.81
N GLY A 227 2.79 12.49 -6.88
CA GLY A 227 1.87 12.31 -5.78
C GLY A 227 2.53 11.57 -4.62
N SER A 228 3.22 10.46 -4.91
CA SER A 228 3.95 9.68 -3.90
C SER A 228 5.01 10.52 -3.20
N LYS A 229 5.84 11.23 -3.97
CA LYS A 229 6.84 12.16 -3.42
C LYS A 229 6.21 13.20 -2.49
N ARG A 230 5.07 13.78 -2.88
CA ARG A 230 4.35 14.78 -2.08
C ARG A 230 3.72 14.16 -0.83
N GLY A 231 3.19 12.95 -0.92
CA GLY A 231 2.66 12.20 0.22
C GLY A 231 3.72 11.97 1.30
N ILE A 232 4.89 11.47 0.90
CA ILE A 232 6.05 11.29 1.78
C ILE A 232 6.46 12.61 2.42
N SER A 233 6.64 13.66 1.61
CA SER A 233 7.05 14.99 2.10
C SER A 233 6.06 15.56 3.12
N ARG A 234 4.75 15.32 2.91
CA ARG A 234 3.69 15.73 3.83
C ARG A 234 3.71 14.92 5.13
N ALA A 235 3.95 13.62 5.08
CA ALA A 235 4.05 12.76 6.26
C ALA A 235 5.25 13.14 7.14
N ILE A 236 6.44 13.31 6.53
CA ILE A 236 7.64 13.81 7.22
C ILE A 236 7.38 15.19 7.84
N GLY A 237 6.70 16.08 7.11
CA GLY A 237 6.33 17.40 7.63
C GLY A 237 5.35 17.36 8.79
N LYS A 238 4.43 16.39 8.81
CA LYS A 238 3.51 16.15 9.93
C LYS A 238 4.30 15.71 11.17
N PHE A 239 5.18 14.72 11.01
CA PHE A 239 6.05 14.23 12.09
C PHE A 239 6.88 15.37 12.70
N LYS A 240 7.51 16.22 11.87
CA LYS A 240 8.24 17.41 12.33
C LYS A 240 7.39 18.34 13.23
N ASN A 241 6.10 18.49 12.92
CA ASN A 241 5.21 19.32 13.73
C ASN A 241 4.81 18.61 15.03
N GLU A 242 4.59 17.30 14.99
CA GLU A 242 4.27 16.48 16.17
C GLU A 242 5.42 16.44 17.18
N LEU A 243 6.69 16.53 16.74
CA LEU A 243 7.85 16.66 17.63
C LEU A 243 7.73 17.82 18.62
N LYS A 244 7.07 18.91 18.22
CA LYS A 244 6.88 20.10 19.07
C LYS A 244 5.83 19.89 20.15
N LEU A 245 4.99 18.86 20.02
CA LEU A 245 3.87 18.56 20.90
C LEU A 245 4.22 17.49 21.94
N ILE A 246 5.45 16.96 21.90
CA ILE A 246 5.91 15.94 22.82
C ILE A 246 5.96 16.51 24.25
N PRO A 247 5.18 15.95 25.20
CA PRO A 247 5.19 16.36 26.60
C PRO A 247 6.56 16.10 27.26
N ASN A 248 6.94 16.93 28.24
CA ASN A 248 8.23 16.80 28.92
C ASN A 248 8.35 15.50 29.73
N GLU A 249 7.23 14.94 30.15
CA GLU A 249 7.15 13.76 31.01
C GLU A 249 7.66 12.48 30.31
N VAL A 250 7.42 12.36 29.00
CA VAL A 250 7.77 11.16 28.20
C VAL A 250 9.06 11.33 27.39
N GLN A 251 9.65 12.51 27.44
CA GLN A 251 10.77 12.91 26.57
C GLN A 251 12.00 12.00 26.72
N LYS A 252 12.30 11.52 27.93
CA LYS A 252 13.44 10.62 28.18
C LYS A 252 13.23 9.23 27.60
N GLU A 253 12.00 8.73 27.62
CA GLU A 253 11.63 7.37 27.19
C GLU A 253 11.68 7.23 25.67
N ILE A 254 11.45 8.31 24.94
CA ILE A 254 11.37 8.30 23.46
C ILE A 254 12.66 8.70 22.76
N ALA A 255 13.71 9.12 23.48
CA ALA A 255 14.93 9.68 22.87
C ALA A 255 15.61 8.70 21.90
N ASP A 256 15.65 7.41 22.28
CA ASP A 256 16.21 6.35 21.43
C ASP A 256 15.32 6.06 20.22
N GLU A 257 14.00 6.19 20.35
CA GLU A 257 13.06 6.06 19.25
C GLU A 257 13.22 7.22 18.26
N LEU A 258 13.39 8.45 18.76
CA LEU A 258 13.67 9.62 17.94
C LEU A 258 14.97 9.47 17.14
N GLU A 259 16.04 8.95 17.75
CA GLU A 259 17.30 8.71 17.02
C GLU A 259 17.12 7.65 15.92
N LYS A 260 16.33 6.60 16.19
CA LYS A 260 15.95 5.63 15.14
C LYS A 260 15.17 6.31 14.02
N THR A 261 14.12 7.05 14.32
CA THR A 261 13.31 7.75 13.31
C THR A 261 14.14 8.75 12.50
N LYS A 262 15.10 9.45 13.12
CA LYS A 262 16.04 10.32 12.41
C LYS A 262 16.81 9.56 11.34
N ASN A 263 17.37 8.39 11.66
CA ASN A 263 18.10 7.55 10.71
C ASN A 263 17.19 6.98 9.61
N GLU A 264 15.91 6.77 9.91
CA GLU A 264 14.89 6.34 8.94
C GLU A 264 14.47 7.48 7.99
N ILE A 265 14.51 8.74 8.40
CA ILE A 265 14.17 9.89 7.52
C ILE A 265 15.38 10.33 6.68
N GLU A 266 16.59 10.12 7.19
CA GLU A 266 17.82 10.53 6.53
C GLU A 266 17.98 9.89 5.14
N ASN A 267 18.24 10.71 4.12
CA ASN A 267 18.39 10.29 2.71
C ASN A 267 17.18 9.56 2.11
N ILE A 268 15.97 9.77 2.65
CA ILE A 268 14.73 9.14 2.13
C ILE A 268 14.46 9.45 0.65
N GLU A 269 14.98 10.56 0.14
CA GLU A 269 14.92 10.90 -1.27
C GLU A 269 15.70 9.92 -2.17
N GLU A 270 16.83 9.39 -1.69
CA GLU A 270 17.62 8.42 -2.42
C GLU A 270 16.90 7.07 -2.43
N ASP A 271 16.33 6.68 -1.29
CA ASP A 271 15.50 5.48 -1.16
C ASP A 271 14.28 5.55 -2.10
N PHE A 272 13.62 6.70 -2.19
CA PHE A 272 12.53 6.92 -3.12
C PHE A 272 12.96 6.69 -4.57
N ILE A 273 14.08 7.29 -5.00
CA ILE A 273 14.62 7.08 -6.35
C ILE A 273 14.98 5.61 -6.60
N ASN A 274 15.52 4.91 -5.60
CA ASN A 274 15.86 3.50 -5.72
C ASN A 274 14.61 2.63 -5.95
N VAL A 275 13.51 2.92 -5.26
CA VAL A 275 12.22 2.24 -5.51
C VAL A 275 11.76 2.45 -6.96
N LEU A 276 11.87 3.68 -7.50
CA LEU A 276 11.52 3.95 -8.90
C LEU A 276 12.40 3.15 -9.88
N ARG A 277 13.72 3.11 -9.63
CA ARG A 277 14.68 2.36 -10.45
C ARG A 277 14.36 0.86 -10.45
N GLU A 278 14.11 0.29 -9.28
CA GLU A 278 13.74 -1.12 -9.13
C GLU A 278 12.44 -1.44 -9.88
N SER A 279 11.44 -0.57 -9.79
CA SER A 279 10.15 -0.77 -10.45
C SER A 279 10.27 -0.65 -11.98
N ALA A 280 11.06 0.31 -12.47
CA ALA A 280 11.38 0.42 -13.89
C ALA A 280 12.14 -0.80 -14.43
N LEU A 281 13.04 -1.41 -13.64
CA LEU A 281 13.75 -2.62 -14.02
C LEU A 281 12.82 -3.84 -14.14
N LYS A 282 11.79 -3.92 -13.29
CA LYS A 282 10.81 -5.00 -13.28
C LYS A 282 9.73 -4.86 -14.38
N SER A 283 9.38 -3.63 -14.76
CA SER A 283 8.40 -3.40 -15.82
C SER A 283 8.90 -3.88 -17.18
N LYS A 284 8.02 -4.56 -17.91
CA LYS A 284 8.26 -5.07 -19.27
C LYS A 284 7.57 -4.23 -20.36
N GLY A 285 6.71 -3.29 -19.98
CA GLY A 285 5.92 -2.46 -20.89
C GLY A 285 6.49 -1.05 -21.10
N ILE A 286 5.62 -0.12 -21.52
CA ILE A 286 5.98 1.28 -21.77
C ILE A 286 6.37 2.01 -20.49
N SER A 287 5.89 1.53 -19.33
CA SER A 287 6.17 2.14 -18.03
C SER A 287 7.66 2.22 -17.72
N LYS A 288 8.48 1.25 -18.15
CA LYS A 288 9.93 1.29 -17.97
C LYS A 288 10.57 2.55 -18.57
N SER A 289 10.20 2.93 -19.80
CA SER A 289 10.80 4.10 -20.45
C SER A 289 10.30 5.40 -19.82
N ILE A 290 9.00 5.46 -19.49
CA ILE A 290 8.38 6.62 -18.85
C ILE A 290 8.99 6.87 -17.45
N ILE A 291 9.10 5.84 -16.61
CA ILE A 291 9.68 5.99 -15.26
C ILE A 291 11.13 6.48 -15.35
N ASN A 292 11.93 5.96 -16.29
CA ASN A 292 13.30 6.45 -16.49
C ASN A 292 13.34 7.92 -16.97
N GLU A 293 12.42 8.35 -17.85
CA GLU A 293 12.28 9.76 -18.23
C GLU A 293 11.93 10.63 -17.01
N ILE A 294 11.03 10.15 -16.16
CA ILE A 294 10.60 10.85 -14.95
C ILE A 294 11.76 10.98 -13.97
N ILE A 295 12.53 9.91 -13.71
CA ILE A 295 13.71 9.92 -12.82
C ILE A 295 14.69 11.03 -13.22
N LEU A 296 15.02 11.14 -14.51
CA LEU A 296 15.93 12.18 -15.03
C LEU A 296 15.43 13.61 -14.78
N LYS A 297 14.11 13.82 -14.83
CA LYS A 297 13.50 15.11 -14.50
C LYS A 297 13.36 15.31 -13.00
N LEU A 298 13.22 14.23 -12.25
CA LEU A 298 12.99 14.25 -10.82
C LEU A 298 14.19 14.80 -10.07
N ASP A 299 15.41 14.58 -10.55
CA ASP A 299 16.66 15.11 -9.98
C ASP A 299 16.57 16.61 -9.67
N ASN A 300 15.89 17.39 -10.51
CA ASN A 300 15.71 18.83 -10.28
C ASN A 300 14.59 19.18 -9.29
N THR A 301 13.64 18.27 -9.06
CA THR A 301 12.43 18.51 -8.24
C THR A 301 12.40 17.73 -6.92
N ILE A 302 13.35 16.81 -6.72
CA ILE A 302 13.51 16.00 -5.51
C ILE A 302 14.13 16.80 -4.35
N GLU A 303 14.80 17.91 -4.66
CA GLU A 303 15.37 18.87 -3.70
C GLU A 303 14.39 19.32 -2.61
N LYS A 304 13.09 19.41 -2.93
CA LYS A 304 12.07 19.74 -1.91
C LYS A 304 11.93 18.64 -0.86
N LEU A 305 11.98 17.37 -1.26
CA LEU A 305 11.92 16.24 -0.33
C LEU A 305 13.21 16.17 0.49
N LYS A 306 14.37 16.31 -0.15
CA LYS A 306 15.68 16.36 0.50
C LYS A 306 15.78 17.45 1.56
N ARG A 307 15.31 18.66 1.24
CA ARG A 307 15.26 19.75 2.23
C ARG A 307 14.35 19.41 3.40
N LYS A 308 13.18 18.82 3.10
CA LYS A 308 12.20 18.46 4.13
C LYS A 308 12.71 17.35 5.06
N SER A 309 13.40 16.35 4.53
CA SER A 309 14.04 15.30 5.31
C SER A 309 15.13 15.90 6.20
N ALA A 310 16.06 16.69 5.64
CA ALA A 310 17.14 17.35 6.37
C ALA A 310 16.63 18.28 7.49
N GLU A 311 15.64 19.12 7.20
CA GLU A 311 15.02 19.99 8.20
C GLU A 311 14.33 19.22 9.34
N THR A 312 13.87 18.00 9.06
CA THR A 312 13.19 17.16 10.05
C THR A 312 14.21 16.39 10.88
N THR A 313 15.28 15.86 10.27
CA THR A 313 16.37 15.22 11.00
C THR A 313 17.11 16.20 11.92
N GLU A 314 17.26 17.46 11.50
CA GLU A 314 17.79 18.54 12.34
C GLU A 314 16.86 18.82 13.53
N ALA A 315 15.56 18.97 13.30
CA ALA A 315 14.58 19.18 14.37
C ALA A 315 14.56 18.01 15.39
N ILE A 316 14.75 16.77 14.93
CA ILE A 316 14.89 15.61 15.82
C ILE A 316 16.17 15.72 16.64
N ALA A 317 17.30 16.06 16.00
CA ALA A 317 18.59 16.19 16.69
C ALA A 317 18.58 17.29 17.75
N GLU A 318 17.95 18.43 17.45
CA GLU A 318 17.70 19.51 18.41
C GLU A 318 16.86 19.00 19.58
N LYS A 319 15.77 18.28 19.30
CA LYS A 319 14.90 17.74 20.35
C LYS A 319 15.62 16.75 21.25
N ILE A 320 16.43 15.84 20.68
CA ILE A 320 17.26 14.91 21.46
C ILE A 320 18.28 15.65 22.33
N LYS A 321 18.81 16.77 21.85
CA LYS A 321 19.75 17.60 22.62
C LYS A 321 19.06 18.28 23.81
N GLU A 322 17.86 18.86 23.60
CA GLU A 322 17.04 19.42 24.68
C GLU A 322 16.78 18.40 25.79
N ILE A 323 16.35 17.18 25.41
CA ILE A 323 16.07 16.08 26.35
C ILE A 323 17.30 15.73 27.19
N LYS A 324 18.49 15.70 26.56
CA LYS A 324 19.75 15.42 27.25
C LYS A 324 20.13 16.54 28.21
N GLU A 325 20.01 17.80 27.82
CA GLU A 325 20.32 18.96 28.66
C GLU A 325 19.41 19.02 29.89
N ASP A 326 18.10 18.79 29.72
CA ASP A 326 17.13 18.74 30.83
C ASP A 326 17.44 17.59 31.80
N SER A 327 17.85 16.43 31.30
CA SER A 327 18.23 15.29 32.14
C SER A 327 19.48 15.56 33.00
N VAL A 328 20.45 16.32 32.47
CA VAL A 328 21.65 16.72 33.21
C VAL A 328 21.29 17.74 34.28
N PHE A 329 20.42 18.70 33.96
CA PHE A 329 19.97 19.71 34.91
C PHE A 329 19.19 19.12 36.10
N GLU A 330 18.28 18.16 35.86
CA GLU A 330 17.58 17.45 36.92
C GLU A 330 18.53 16.63 37.81
N ASN A 331 19.53 15.97 37.21
CA ASN A 331 20.54 15.22 37.94
C ASN A 331 21.43 16.15 38.80
N GLU A 332 21.77 17.34 38.31
CA GLU A 332 22.50 18.34 39.09
C GLU A 332 21.67 18.93 40.22
N LEU A 333 20.38 19.20 40.00
CA LEU A 333 19.46 19.69 41.03
C LEU A 333 19.24 18.65 42.14
N THR A 334 19.01 17.40 41.77
CA THR A 334 18.90 16.29 42.75
C THR A 334 20.21 16.06 43.48
N ALA A 335 21.36 16.12 42.80
CA ALA A 335 22.66 16.03 43.45
C ALA A 335 22.89 17.17 44.44
N LYS A 336 22.55 18.42 44.08
CA LYS A 336 22.62 19.59 44.98
C LYS A 336 21.67 19.46 46.17
N ALA A 337 20.42 19.06 45.94
CA ALA A 337 19.45 18.85 47.02
C ALA A 337 19.88 17.74 47.99
N VAL A 338 20.43 16.64 47.47
CA VAL A 338 21.02 15.55 48.28
C VAL A 338 22.25 16.04 49.05
N GLN A 339 23.07 16.89 48.46
CA GLN A 339 24.25 17.47 49.10
C GLN A 339 23.84 18.43 50.24
N GLU A 340 22.90 19.34 50.00
CA GLU A 340 22.33 20.23 51.02
C GLU A 340 21.68 19.45 52.16
N ALA A 341 20.89 18.41 51.85
CA ALA A 341 20.30 17.54 52.86
C ALA A 341 21.37 16.80 53.70
N LYS A 342 22.48 16.38 53.07
CA LYS A 342 23.63 15.79 53.78
C LYS A 342 24.33 16.80 54.69
N GLU A 343 24.45 18.07 54.27
CA GLU A 343 25.05 19.12 55.10
C GLU A 343 24.16 19.47 56.30
N ILE A 344 22.85 19.63 56.09
CA ILE A 344 21.87 19.83 57.17
C ILE A 344 21.91 18.65 58.17
N SER A 345 22.00 17.42 57.68
CA SER A 345 22.12 16.22 58.54
C SER A 345 23.41 16.21 59.36
N LYS A 346 24.54 16.66 58.78
CA LYS A 346 25.81 16.81 59.51
C LYS A 346 25.71 17.89 60.58
N GLU A 347 25.10 19.03 60.27
CA GLU A 347 24.86 20.14 61.20
C GLU A 347 23.99 19.67 62.39
N ALA A 348 22.86 19.02 62.10
CA ALA A 348 21.96 18.48 63.12
C ALA A 348 22.63 17.42 64.01
N LYS A 349 23.51 16.57 63.46
CA LYS A 349 24.31 15.62 64.24
C LYS A 349 25.33 16.32 65.15
N LYS A 350 25.93 17.44 64.73
CA LYS A 350 26.82 18.25 65.58
C LYS A 350 26.04 18.90 66.72
N VAL A 351 24.88 19.50 66.42
CA VAL A 351 23.98 20.09 67.42
C VAL A 351 23.46 19.04 68.41
N GLY A 352 23.06 17.87 67.91
CA GLY A 352 22.63 16.75 68.75
C GLY A 352 23.73 16.20 69.66
N LYS A 353 24.98 16.13 69.17
CA LYS A 353 26.15 15.80 70.01
C LYS A 353 26.40 16.87 71.07
N TYR A 354 26.32 18.15 70.71
CA TYR A 354 26.50 19.27 71.64
C TYR A 354 25.43 19.29 72.74
N LEU A 355 24.16 19.04 72.40
CA LEU A 355 23.06 18.89 73.37
C LEU A 355 23.24 17.68 74.29
N LEU A 356 23.76 16.56 73.77
CA LEU A 356 24.11 15.37 74.56
C LEU A 356 25.28 15.62 75.51
N GLU A 357 26.27 16.42 75.10
CA GLU A 357 27.39 16.83 75.96
C GLU A 357 26.92 17.77 77.08
N ILE A 358 26.08 18.77 76.76
CA ILE A 358 25.49 19.67 77.75
C ILE A 358 24.61 18.90 78.75
N THR A 359 23.76 17.98 78.28
CA THR A 359 22.93 17.17 79.18
C THR A 359 23.77 16.24 80.04
N LYS A 360 24.88 15.69 79.54
CA LYS A 360 25.84 14.95 80.36
C LYS A 360 26.52 15.83 81.41
N GLU A 361 26.87 17.08 81.09
CA GLU A 361 27.43 18.03 82.06
C GLU A 361 26.41 18.46 83.13
N ILE A 362 25.16 18.72 82.73
CA ILE A 362 24.07 19.07 83.65
C ILE A 362 23.73 17.89 84.57
N VAL A 363 23.64 16.66 84.02
CA VAL A 363 23.36 15.45 84.80
C VAL A 363 24.54 15.14 85.74
N ASN A 364 25.79 15.28 85.29
CA ASN A 364 26.95 15.10 86.17
C ASN A 364 27.06 16.20 87.23
N GLY A 365 26.68 17.44 86.91
CA GLY A 365 26.58 18.56 87.85
C GLY A 365 25.49 18.34 88.90
N ALA A 366 24.32 17.84 88.49
CA ALA A 366 23.22 17.50 89.39
C ALA A 366 23.58 16.31 90.30
N ILE A 367 24.26 15.29 89.78
CA ILE A 367 24.73 14.13 90.58
C ILE A 367 25.83 14.54 91.56
N LYS A 368 26.73 15.47 91.18
CA LYS A 368 27.73 16.04 92.10
C LYS A 368 27.07 16.88 93.20
N GLY A 369 26.12 17.75 92.84
CA GLY A 369 25.36 18.55 93.80
C GLY A 369 24.60 17.68 94.80
N ALA A 370 23.93 16.62 94.35
CA ALA A 370 23.23 15.68 95.23
C ALA A 370 24.19 14.92 96.17
N LYS A 371 25.38 14.53 95.71
CA LYS A 371 26.40 13.85 96.54
C LYS A 371 27.07 14.77 97.56
N GLU A 372 27.18 16.07 97.29
CA GLU A 372 27.72 17.03 98.26
C GLU A 372 26.70 17.39 99.36
N VAL A 373 25.41 17.35 99.05
CA VAL A 373 24.33 17.52 100.04
C VAL A 373 24.23 16.29 100.95
N MET A 374 24.38 15.07 100.43
CA MET A 374 24.34 13.83 101.24
C MET A 374 25.60 13.57 102.09
N LYS A 375 26.65 14.38 101.98
CA LYS A 375 27.87 14.28 102.82
C LYS A 375 27.92 15.33 103.94
N LYS A 376 26.88 16.16 104.08
CA LYS A 376 26.75 17.18 105.14
C LYS A 376 25.75 16.83 106.24
N GLU A 377 25.21 15.60 106.22
CA GLU A 377 24.61 14.91 107.37
C GLU A 377 25.57 13.82 107.85
#